data_AF-A0A376X1C0-F1
#
_entry.id   AF-A0A376X1C0-F1
#
_cell.length_a   1.000
_cell.length_b   1.000
_cell.length_c   1.000
_cell.angle_alpha   90.00
_cell.angle_beta   90.00
_cell.angle_gamma   90.00
#
_symmetry.space_group_name_H-M   'P 1'
#
loop_
_entity.id
_entity.type
_entity.pdbx_description
1 polymer ?
#
loop_
_entity_poly.entity_id
_entity_poly.type
_entity_poly.pdbx_seq_one_letter_code
_entity_poly.pdbx_strand_id
1 'polypeptide(L)'
;MPLADTPADHIGTLLLAASWLEDQSTEDESEALETLFSEYLLPWCGAFLGKVEAHATTPFWRTMAPLTRDAISAMWDELEEDSEE
;
A
#
# COMPACT_ATOMS: atom_id res chain seq x y z
N MET A 1 -16.31 0.17 1.85
CA MET A 1 -16.05 -0.88 0.84
C MET A 1 -16.69 -2.20 1.29
N PRO A 2 -17.44 -2.93 0.44
CA PRO A 2 -17.96 -4.24 0.80
C PRO A 2 -16.81 -5.24 1.00
N LEU A 3 -16.88 -6.04 2.07
CA LEU A 3 -15.88 -7.06 2.37
C LEU A 3 -16.01 -8.24 1.40
N ALA A 4 -14.90 -8.66 0.80
CA ALA A 4 -14.84 -9.89 0.02
C ALA A 4 -14.66 -11.11 0.94
N ASP A 5 -14.97 -12.30 0.44
CA ASP A 5 -14.70 -13.56 1.17
C ASP A 5 -13.19 -13.90 1.26
N THR A 6 -12.33 -13.12 0.60
CA THR A 6 -10.88 -13.26 0.66
C THR A 6 -10.29 -12.67 1.94
N PRO A 7 -9.16 -13.18 2.45
CA PRO A 7 -8.43 -12.57 3.56
C PRO A 7 -8.21 -11.06 3.34
N ALA A 8 -8.37 -10.28 4.41
CA ALA A 8 -8.30 -8.82 4.36
C ALA A 8 -6.88 -8.29 4.08
N ASP A 9 -5.85 -9.11 4.30
CA ASP A 9 -4.43 -8.81 4.13
C ASP A 9 -3.92 -9.01 2.68
N HIS A 10 -4.81 -9.30 1.73
CA HIS A 10 -4.44 -9.35 0.32
C HIS A 10 -3.93 -7.98 -0.14
N ILE A 11 -2.73 -7.92 -0.75
CA ILE A 11 -2.06 -6.65 -1.09
C ILE A 11 -2.96 -5.69 -1.88
N GLY A 12 -3.68 -6.18 -2.88
CA GLY A 12 -4.58 -5.35 -3.68
C GLY A 12 -5.77 -4.81 -2.87
N THR A 13 -6.23 -5.55 -1.86
CA THR A 13 -7.32 -5.12 -0.98
C THR A 13 -6.84 -4.01 -0.05
N LEU A 14 -5.62 -4.10 0.49
CA LEU A 14 -5.02 -3.04 1.30
C LEU A 14 -4.77 -1.78 0.48
N LEU A 15 -4.30 -1.90 -0.76
CA LEU A 15 -4.11 -0.74 -1.66
C LEU A 15 -5.45 -0.06 -2.02
N LEU A 16 -6.51 -0.84 -2.22
CA LEU A 16 -7.86 -0.28 -2.41
C LEU A 16 -8.40 0.37 -1.13
N ALA A 17 -8.10 -0.21 0.03
CA ALA A 17 -8.46 0.38 1.32
C ALA A 17 -7.72 1.71 1.56
N ALA A 18 -6.44 1.79 1.20
CA ALA A 18 -5.65 3.02 1.27
C ALA A 18 -6.27 4.12 0.41
N SER A 19 -6.53 3.84 -0.87
CA SER A 19 -7.19 4.80 -1.78
C SER A 19 -8.58 5.22 -1.27
N TRP A 20 -9.34 4.30 -0.68
CA TRP A 20 -10.65 4.66 -0.11
C TRP A 20 -10.51 5.51 1.16
N LEU A 21 -9.53 5.24 2.02
CA LEU A 21 -9.30 6.05 3.23
C LEU A 21 -8.86 7.47 2.87
N GLU A 22 -7.95 7.60 1.91
CA GLU A 22 -7.49 8.88 1.36
C GLU A 22 -8.66 9.72 0.79
N ASP A 23 -9.58 9.10 0.05
CA ASP A 23 -10.78 9.76 -0.46
C ASP A 23 -11.75 10.23 0.65
N GLN A 24 -11.64 9.70 1.86
CA GLN A 24 -12.55 9.99 2.98
C GLN A 24 -11.90 10.79 4.11
N SER A 25 -10.58 10.91 4.13
CA SER A 25 -9.87 11.72 5.12
C SER A 25 -10.14 13.21 4.88
N THR A 26 -10.40 13.92 5.98
CA THR A 26 -10.26 15.38 6.04
C THR A 26 -8.77 15.74 6.11
N GLU A 27 -8.36 16.90 5.60
CA GLU A 27 -6.95 17.32 5.42
C GLU A 27 -6.06 17.11 6.67
N ASP A 28 -6.60 17.14 7.89
CA ASP A 28 -5.86 16.96 9.15
C ASP A 28 -6.08 15.60 9.86
N GLU A 29 -6.83 14.66 9.26
CA GLU A 29 -7.22 13.39 9.90
C GLU A 29 -6.86 12.16 9.05
N SER A 30 -5.55 11.89 8.92
CA SER A 30 -5.02 10.73 8.18
C SER A 30 -4.57 9.55 9.07
N GLU A 31 -4.81 9.59 10.40
CA GLU A 31 -4.35 8.57 11.37
C GLU A 31 -4.71 7.13 10.94
N ALA A 32 -5.87 6.92 10.34
CA ALA A 32 -6.28 5.61 9.83
C ALA A 32 -5.44 5.13 8.64
N LEU A 33 -5.07 6.05 7.73
CA LEU A 33 -4.20 5.77 6.59
C LEU A 33 -2.76 5.51 7.06
N GLU A 34 -2.26 6.31 8.01
CA GLU A 34 -0.95 6.11 8.63
C GLU A 34 -0.85 4.75 9.31
N THR A 35 -1.87 4.38 10.08
CA THR A 35 -1.97 3.08 10.73
C THR A 35 -2.00 1.95 9.70
N LEU A 36 -2.76 2.11 8.61
CA LEU A 36 -2.82 1.14 7.52
C LEU A 36 -1.43 0.90 6.90
N PHE A 37 -0.68 1.97 6.63
CA PHE A 37 0.66 1.86 6.06
C PHE A 37 1.65 1.25 7.05
N SER A 38 1.80 1.86 8.23
CA SER A 38 2.81 1.51 9.23
C SER A 38 2.63 0.11 9.82
N GLU A 39 1.40 -0.29 10.15
CA GLU A 39 1.13 -1.56 10.83
C GLU A 39 0.76 -2.69 9.88
N TYR A 40 0.05 -2.40 8.78
CA TYR A 40 -0.58 -3.44 7.96
C TYR A 40 0.02 -3.60 6.56
N LEU A 41 0.82 -2.66 6.05
CA LEU A 41 1.40 -2.75 4.70
C LEU A 41 2.93 -2.79 4.69
N LEU A 42 3.58 -1.74 5.20
CA LEU A 42 5.04 -1.56 5.17
C LEU A 42 5.84 -2.71 5.82
N PRO A 43 5.39 -3.37 6.90
CA PRO A 43 6.15 -4.44 7.54
C PRO A 43 6.47 -5.64 6.63
N TRP A 44 5.73 -5.84 5.53
CA TRP A 44 5.88 -7.01 4.68
C TRP A 44 5.82 -6.75 3.17
N CYS A 45 5.26 -5.62 2.72
CA CYS A 45 5.03 -5.36 1.29
C CYS A 45 6.34 -5.42 0.47
N GLY A 46 7.47 -4.94 1.02
CA GLY A 46 8.77 -5.01 0.38
C GLY A 46 9.24 -6.44 0.13
N ALA A 47 9.11 -7.31 1.14
CA ALA A 47 9.46 -8.73 1.03
C ALA A 47 8.52 -9.48 0.07
N PHE A 48 7.22 -9.15 0.06
CA PHE A 48 6.26 -9.70 -0.89
C PHE A 48 6.62 -9.30 -2.33
N LEU A 49 6.79 -8.01 -2.61
CA LEU A 49 7.11 -7.51 -3.95
C LEU A 49 8.48 -8.01 -4.41
N GLY A 50 9.46 -8.16 -3.51
CA GLY A 50 10.76 -8.77 -3.84
C GLY A 50 10.64 -10.22 -4.30
N LYS A 51 9.75 -11.01 -3.67
CA LYS A 51 9.46 -12.38 -4.14
C LYS A 51 8.71 -12.39 -5.47
N VAL A 52 7.74 -11.48 -5.66
CA VAL A 52 7.03 -11.35 -6.95
C VAL A 52 8.02 -11.05 -8.08
N GLU A 53 8.90 -10.07 -7.89
CA GLU A 53 9.93 -9.70 -8.86
C GLU A 53 10.86 -10.88 -9.20
N ALA A 54 11.38 -11.57 -8.17
CA ALA A 54 12.32 -12.67 -8.33
C ALA A 54 11.73 -13.92 -9.00
N HIS A 55 10.43 -14.18 -8.81
CA HIS A 55 9.78 -15.41 -9.25
C HIS A 55 8.73 -15.22 -10.37
N ALA A 56 8.47 -13.98 -10.80
CA ALA A 56 7.57 -13.71 -11.91
C ALA A 56 8.05 -14.41 -13.20
N THR A 57 7.18 -15.24 -13.78
CA THR A 57 7.42 -15.94 -15.04
C THR A 57 7.17 -15.05 -16.25
N THR A 58 6.44 -13.94 -16.09
CA THR A 58 6.16 -12.97 -17.15
C THR A 58 6.84 -11.61 -16.87
N PRO A 59 7.24 -10.86 -17.92
CA PRO A 59 7.82 -9.54 -17.75
C PRO A 59 6.90 -8.55 -17.05
N PHE A 60 5.58 -8.64 -17.26
CA PHE A 60 4.60 -7.75 -16.66
C PHE A 60 4.71 -7.70 -15.13
N TRP A 61 4.62 -8.85 -14.47
CA TRP A 61 4.69 -8.91 -13.00
C TRP A 61 6.09 -8.56 -12.46
N ARG A 62 7.14 -8.85 -13.24
CA ARG A 62 8.50 -8.47 -12.88
C ARG A 62 8.72 -6.96 -12.88
N THR A 63 8.14 -6.24 -13.85
CA THR A 63 8.21 -4.77 -13.91
C THR A 63 7.24 -4.12 -12.92
N MET A 64 6.06 -4.71 -12.72
CA MET A 64 5.05 -4.17 -11.81
C MET A 64 5.54 -4.17 -10.36
N ALA A 65 6.22 -5.21 -9.91
CA ALA A 65 6.65 -5.32 -8.52
C ALA A 65 7.51 -4.14 -8.00
N PRO A 66 8.62 -3.74 -8.66
CA PRO A 66 9.37 -2.56 -8.24
C PRO A 66 8.57 -1.27 -8.42
N LEU A 67 7.78 -1.12 -9.50
CA LEU A 67 6.93 0.06 -9.69
C LEU A 67 5.94 0.26 -8.53
N THR A 68 5.30 -0.82 -8.07
CA THR A 68 4.41 -0.76 -6.91
C THR A 68 5.17 -0.43 -5.63
N ARG A 69 6.40 -0.91 -5.46
CA ARG A 69 7.23 -0.59 -4.28
C ARG A 69 7.58 0.90 -4.25
N ASP A 70 7.99 1.44 -5.39
CA ASP A 70 8.36 2.85 -5.52
C ASP A 70 7.14 3.74 -5.27
N ALA A 71 5.96 3.37 -5.80
CA ALA A 71 4.70 4.08 -5.55
C ALA A 71 4.30 4.05 -4.06
N ILE A 72 4.36 2.89 -3.39
CA ILE A 72 4.06 2.80 -1.95
C ILE A 72 5.02 3.65 -1.12
N SER A 73 6.30 3.68 -1.50
CA SER A 73 7.30 4.49 -0.79
C SER A 73 7.00 5.98 -0.94
N ALA A 74 6.72 6.44 -2.16
CA ALA A 74 6.36 7.82 -2.42
C ALA A 74 5.08 8.25 -1.68
N MET A 75 4.05 7.39 -1.63
CA MET A 75 2.82 7.66 -0.88
C MET A 75 3.07 7.77 0.63
N TRP A 76 3.99 6.97 1.17
CA TRP A 76 4.34 7.04 2.59
C TRP A 76 5.13 8.31 2.90
N ASP A 77 6.09 8.68 2.05
CA ASP A 77 6.88 9.90 2.21
C ASP A 77 5.95 11.15 2.21
N GLU A 78 4.98 11.20 1.29
CA GLU A 78 3.96 12.28 1.24
C GLU A 78 3.10 12.32 2.52
N LEU A 79 2.70 11.16 3.03
CA LEU A 79 1.90 11.06 4.25
C LEU A 79 2.67 11.51 5.50
N GLU A 80 3.97 11.20 5.58
CA GLU A 80 4.83 11.69 6.66
C GLU A 80 5.02 13.22 6.57
N GLU A 81 5.19 13.78 5.37
CA GLU A 81 5.31 15.23 5.16
C GLU A 81 4.05 15.97 5.63
N ASP A 82 2.86 15.49 5.28
CA ASP A 82 1.58 16.10 5.70
C ASP A 82 1.36 16.03 7.22
N SER A 83 1.90 15.02 7.90
CA SER A 83 1.79 14.88 9.36
C SER A 83 2.70 15.84 10.15
N GLU A 84 3.73 16.40 9.49
CA GLU A 84 4.70 17.32 10.07
C GLU A 84 4.31 18.80 9.92
N GLU A 85 3.31 19.14 9.09
CA GLU A 85 2.75 20.50 8.91
C GLU A 85 1.73 20.91 10.00
#